data_AF-A0A2V5MAV9-F1
#
_entry.id   AF-A0A2V5MAV9-F1
#
_cell.length_a   1.000
_cell.length_b   1.000
_cell.length_c   1.000
_cell.angle_alpha   90.00
_cell.angle_beta   90.00
_cell.angle_gamma   90.00
#
_symmetry.space_group_name_H-M   'P 1'
#
loop_
_entity.id
_entity.type
_entity.pdbx_description
1 polymer ?
#
loop_
_entity_poly.entity_id
_entity_poly.type
_entity_poly.pdbx_seq_one_letter_code
_entity_poly.pdbx_strand_id
1 'polypeptide(L)'
;MRAKDPKVSLACGLLTAKLAGEDGKPEGKSGTVESIVAETNVVIEITETNGVTRAHGDKAAYSAANETLVLSGADPMVELGAQHVQMWSPYITIDLKNGMVNAKGPVRTKIPAGVMSKMSPGASNLKPGGTQSGLAEEHADILSDDFQFISGSGLAVWRGNVRVRDPKLAVTCELLTGTQTPESGALQSMVAETNVVIQITETNGMTTARGDKAVYSAQDETLVLSGKDPMLESASTHLQMWSPYITMGLKKKTLNAKPPVRTRIPPGAFGQPGEGGFNLKPGGPPPEEPRK
;
A
#
# COMPACT_ATOMS: atom_id res chain seq x y z
N MET A 1 26.14 -22.56 12.44
CA MET A 1 27.03 -22.53 11.26
C MET A 1 26.85 -21.20 10.53
N ARG A 2 27.87 -20.76 9.77
CA ARG A 2 27.79 -19.57 8.92
C ARG A 2 28.35 -19.90 7.53
N ALA A 3 27.64 -19.49 6.49
CA ALA A 3 28.11 -19.50 5.12
C ALA A 3 28.14 -18.05 4.61
N LYS A 4 29.16 -17.71 3.83
CA LYS A 4 29.33 -16.37 3.29
C LYS A 4 29.70 -16.46 1.81
N ASP A 5 28.89 -15.82 1.00
CA ASP A 5 29.09 -15.51 -0.41
C ASP A 5 29.17 -13.98 -0.55
N PRO A 6 29.81 -13.41 -1.58
CA PRO A 6 29.80 -11.96 -1.81
C PRO A 6 28.40 -11.33 -1.79
N LYS A 7 27.38 -12.08 -2.25
CA LYS A 7 26.00 -11.61 -2.38
C LYS A 7 25.11 -11.96 -1.21
N VAL A 8 25.44 -13.02 -0.46
CA VAL A 8 24.58 -13.58 0.60
C VAL A 8 25.40 -14.05 1.79
N SER A 9 25.03 -13.62 2.99
CA SER A 9 25.49 -14.26 4.23
C SER A 9 24.34 -15.03 4.87
N LEU A 10 24.63 -16.27 5.29
CA LEU A 10 23.65 -17.20 5.86
C LEU A 10 24.17 -17.70 7.21
N ALA A 11 23.32 -17.66 8.22
CA ALA A 11 23.52 -18.30 9.52
C ALA A 11 22.37 -19.26 9.81
N CYS A 12 22.68 -20.45 10.33
CA CYS A 12 21.70 -21.49 10.64
C CYS A 12 22.26 -22.51 11.64
N GLY A 13 21.39 -23.34 12.20
CA GLY A 13 21.76 -24.47 13.05
C GLY A 13 22.29 -25.65 12.24
N LEU A 14 21.65 -25.94 11.10
CA LEU A 14 22.00 -27.03 10.20
C LEU A 14 22.13 -26.52 8.76
N LEU A 15 23.19 -26.91 8.06
CA LEU A 15 23.46 -26.55 6.67
C LEU A 15 23.80 -27.82 5.88
N THR A 16 23.04 -28.08 4.82
CA THR A 16 23.33 -29.12 3.83
C THR A 16 23.57 -28.44 2.49
N ALA A 17 24.68 -28.72 1.83
CA ALA A 17 24.98 -28.21 0.50
C ALA A 17 25.23 -29.36 -0.47
N LYS A 18 24.62 -29.29 -1.65
CA LYS A 18 24.92 -30.16 -2.79
C LYS A 18 25.83 -29.38 -3.74
N LEU A 19 26.99 -29.95 -4.04
CA LEU A 19 27.93 -29.39 -5.02
C LEU A 19 27.71 -30.06 -6.37
N ALA A 20 27.85 -29.30 -7.44
CA ALA A 20 27.86 -29.86 -8.79
C ALA A 20 29.07 -30.79 -8.94
N GLY A 21 28.83 -32.04 -9.31
CA GLY A 21 29.88 -32.95 -9.76
C GLY A 21 29.90 -32.99 -11.29
N GLU A 22 31.08 -32.97 -11.90
CA GLU A 22 31.23 -33.49 -13.27
C GLU A 22 30.98 -35.00 -13.20
N ASP A 23 29.87 -35.44 -13.82
CA ASP A 23 29.60 -36.82 -14.27
C ASP A 23 30.39 -37.94 -13.54
N GLY A 24 30.10 -38.13 -12.26
CA GLY A 24 30.50 -39.34 -11.52
C GLY A 24 31.99 -39.48 -11.17
N LYS A 25 32.82 -38.42 -11.23
CA LYS A 25 34.19 -38.47 -10.70
C LYS A 25 34.44 -37.46 -9.57
N PRO A 26 34.91 -37.91 -8.39
CA PRO A 26 35.26 -37.02 -7.30
C PRO A 26 36.71 -36.57 -7.49
N GLU A 27 37.00 -35.69 -8.45
CA GLU A 27 38.26 -34.91 -8.45
C GLU A 27 38.27 -33.95 -9.64
N GLY A 28 38.10 -32.66 -9.36
CA GLY A 28 38.19 -31.60 -10.36
C GLY A 28 37.50 -30.35 -9.85
N LYS A 29 38.22 -29.25 -9.77
CA LYS A 29 37.77 -27.98 -9.21
C LYS A 29 36.61 -27.36 -10.00
N SER A 30 35.39 -27.81 -9.75
CA SER A 30 34.18 -27.02 -9.98
C SER A 30 33.34 -27.05 -8.71
N GLY A 31 33.79 -26.29 -7.70
CA GLY A 31 33.14 -26.13 -6.41
C GLY A 31 31.86 -25.29 -6.47
N THR A 32 31.08 -25.44 -7.54
CA THR A 32 29.86 -24.67 -7.76
C THR A 32 28.73 -25.31 -6.98
N VAL A 33 28.08 -24.54 -6.12
CA VAL A 33 26.95 -25.01 -5.32
C VAL A 33 25.72 -25.17 -6.22
N GLU A 34 25.11 -26.35 -6.21
CA GLU A 34 23.87 -26.64 -6.94
C GLU A 34 22.64 -26.27 -6.09
N SER A 35 22.66 -26.65 -4.81
CA SER A 35 21.60 -26.33 -3.86
C SER A 35 22.12 -26.23 -2.43
N ILE A 36 21.43 -25.42 -1.62
CA ILE A 36 21.67 -25.29 -0.18
C ILE A 36 20.34 -25.48 0.52
N VAL A 37 20.34 -26.27 1.59
CA VAL A 37 19.25 -26.35 2.55
C VAL A 37 19.79 -25.94 3.91
N ALA A 38 19.23 -24.87 4.46
CA ALA A 38 19.53 -24.37 5.79
C ALA A 38 18.31 -24.57 6.68
N GLU A 39 18.53 -25.05 7.89
CA GLU A 39 17.47 -25.35 8.85
C GLU A 39 17.86 -24.86 10.25
N THR A 40 16.84 -24.57 11.06
CA THR A 40 16.94 -24.08 12.44
C THR A 40 17.53 -22.68 12.54
N ASN A 41 16.73 -21.70 12.99
CA ASN A 41 17.15 -20.31 13.22
C ASN A 41 17.86 -19.72 12.00
N VAL A 42 17.24 -19.86 10.82
CA VAL A 42 17.84 -19.37 9.58
C VAL A 42 17.77 -17.85 9.56
N VAL A 43 18.93 -17.23 9.34
CA VAL A 43 19.09 -15.79 9.11
C VAL A 43 19.89 -15.59 7.85
N ILE A 44 19.37 -14.78 6.94
CA ILE A 44 20.00 -14.48 5.66
C ILE A 44 20.12 -12.97 5.55
N GLU A 45 21.32 -12.49 5.27
CA GLU A 45 21.60 -11.12 4.87
C GLU A 45 21.93 -11.14 3.37
N ILE A 46 21.19 -10.35 2.60
CA ILE A 46 21.38 -10.29 1.14
C ILE A 46 22.00 -8.93 0.83
N THR A 47 23.23 -8.96 0.32
CA THR A 47 24.07 -7.77 0.08
C THR A 47 23.79 -7.15 -1.28
N GLU A 48 23.36 -7.95 -2.27
CA GLU A 48 23.00 -7.44 -3.60
C GLU A 48 21.49 -7.15 -3.71
N THR A 49 21.22 -5.94 -4.19
CA THR A 49 19.98 -5.16 -4.17
C THR A 49 18.86 -5.76 -5.02
N ASN A 50 18.34 -6.92 -4.64
CA ASN A 50 17.09 -7.48 -5.18
C ASN A 50 15.86 -6.96 -4.44
N GLY A 51 16.02 -5.86 -3.71
CA GLY A 51 14.99 -5.31 -2.83
C GLY A 51 14.69 -6.18 -1.60
N VAL A 52 15.51 -7.18 -1.27
CA VAL A 52 15.48 -7.89 0.03
C VAL A 52 16.78 -7.59 0.75
N THR A 53 16.72 -7.11 1.98
CA THR A 53 17.91 -6.79 2.82
C THR A 53 18.19 -7.92 3.81
N ARG A 54 17.12 -8.50 4.37
CA ARG A 54 17.21 -9.51 5.42
C ARG A 54 16.07 -10.51 5.30
N ALA A 55 16.34 -11.76 5.64
CA ALA A 55 15.35 -12.80 5.70
C ALA A 55 15.57 -13.74 6.89
N HIS A 56 14.47 -14.25 7.43
CA HIS A 56 14.41 -15.15 8.58
C HIS A 56 13.43 -16.28 8.33
N GLY A 57 13.70 -17.46 8.89
CA GLY A 57 12.76 -18.58 8.87
C GLY A 57 13.29 -19.81 9.58
N ASP A 58 12.45 -20.85 9.63
CA ASP A 58 12.84 -22.15 10.18
C ASP A 58 13.68 -22.95 9.17
N LYS A 59 13.36 -22.78 7.89
CA LYS A 59 14.02 -23.44 6.77
C LYS A 59 14.18 -22.51 5.58
N ALA A 60 15.35 -22.57 4.95
CA ALA A 60 15.63 -21.96 3.67
C ALA A 60 16.17 -22.99 2.69
N ALA A 61 15.64 -23.02 1.48
CA ALA A 61 16.12 -23.86 0.39
C ALA A 61 16.50 -22.97 -0.80
N TYR A 62 17.76 -23.02 -1.20
CA TYR A 62 18.29 -22.32 -2.36
C TYR A 62 18.56 -23.32 -3.50
N SER A 63 18.22 -22.92 -4.72
CA SER A 63 18.55 -23.64 -5.95
C SER A 63 19.31 -22.71 -6.90
N ALA A 64 20.52 -23.09 -7.27
CA ALA A 64 21.32 -22.35 -8.25
C ALA A 64 20.77 -22.47 -9.67
N ALA A 65 20.16 -23.61 -10.02
CA ALA A 65 19.58 -23.84 -11.34
C ALA A 65 18.49 -22.81 -11.69
N ASN A 66 17.69 -22.41 -10.70
CA ASN A 66 16.60 -21.45 -10.86
C ASN A 66 16.89 -20.09 -10.21
N GLU A 67 18.02 -19.94 -9.50
CA GLU A 67 18.35 -18.78 -8.66
C GLU A 67 17.19 -18.38 -7.72
N THR A 68 16.58 -19.39 -7.10
CA THR A 68 15.43 -19.20 -6.19
C THR A 68 15.80 -19.56 -4.77
N LEU A 69 15.31 -18.75 -3.83
CA LEU A 69 15.40 -18.97 -2.40
C LEU A 69 13.98 -19.10 -1.84
N VAL A 70 13.68 -20.24 -1.24
CA VAL A 70 12.38 -20.51 -0.61
C VAL A 70 12.56 -20.53 0.90
N LEU A 71 11.79 -19.70 1.59
CA LEU A 71 11.69 -19.67 3.04
C LEU A 71 10.38 -20.32 3.46
N SER A 72 10.44 -21.16 4.48
CA SER A 72 9.28 -21.84 5.04
C SER A 72 9.43 -22.02 6.55
N GLY A 73 8.30 -22.13 7.25
CA GLY A 73 8.28 -22.24 8.70
C GLY A 73 7.00 -21.67 9.30
N ALA A 74 7.01 -21.52 10.63
CA ALA A 74 5.88 -20.95 11.35
C ALA A 74 5.73 -19.43 11.12
N ASP A 75 6.84 -18.70 11.07
CA ASP A 75 6.83 -17.24 10.89
C ASP A 75 8.02 -16.72 10.04
N PRO A 76 8.21 -17.19 8.79
CA PRO A 76 9.21 -16.62 7.90
C PRO A 76 8.96 -15.13 7.68
N MET A 77 10.03 -14.35 7.70
CA MET A 77 10.00 -12.91 7.51
C MET A 77 11.04 -12.49 6.49
N VAL A 78 10.69 -11.55 5.64
CA VAL A 78 11.66 -10.81 4.81
C VAL A 78 11.51 -9.32 5.00
N GLU A 79 12.62 -8.61 4.88
CA GLU A 79 12.69 -7.17 4.92
C GLU A 79 12.99 -6.66 3.51
N LEU A 80 12.12 -5.77 3.03
CA LEU A 80 12.06 -5.33 1.65
C LEU A 80 12.40 -3.84 1.50
N GLY A 81 13.22 -3.56 0.49
CA GLY A 81 13.50 -2.22 -0.02
C GLY A 81 14.19 -1.26 0.95
N ALA A 82 14.38 -0.02 0.50
CA ALA A 82 15.01 1.06 1.28
C ALA A 82 14.17 1.51 2.50
N GLN A 83 12.89 1.14 2.55
CA GLN A 83 11.98 1.52 3.63
C GLN A 83 11.84 0.46 4.73
N HIS A 84 12.66 -0.59 4.71
CA HIS A 84 12.62 -1.66 5.72
C HIS A 84 11.21 -2.26 5.89
N VAL A 85 10.51 -2.48 4.77
CA VAL A 85 9.17 -3.07 4.78
C VAL A 85 9.27 -4.52 5.23
N GLN A 86 8.63 -4.87 6.34
CA GLN A 86 8.67 -6.24 6.85
C GLN A 86 7.48 -7.02 6.33
N MET A 87 7.71 -8.23 5.82
CA MET A 87 6.66 -9.11 5.35
C MET A 87 6.81 -10.49 5.98
N TRP A 88 5.71 -11.03 6.50
CA TRP A 88 5.59 -12.38 7.03
C TRP A 88 4.65 -13.23 6.20
N SER A 89 5.01 -14.49 6.00
CA SER A 89 4.17 -15.51 5.38
C SER A 89 4.75 -16.91 5.60
N PRO A 90 3.92 -17.96 5.76
CA PRO A 90 4.41 -19.34 5.91
C PRO A 90 5.27 -19.83 4.74
N TYR A 91 5.10 -19.23 3.56
CA TYR A 91 5.83 -19.57 2.34
C TYR A 91 6.23 -18.30 1.59
N ILE A 92 7.54 -18.03 1.52
CA ILE A 92 8.11 -16.91 0.78
C ILE A 92 9.09 -17.44 -0.26
N THR A 93 8.91 -17.05 -1.52
CA THR A 93 9.82 -17.36 -2.61
C THR A 93 10.47 -16.08 -3.10
N ILE A 94 11.79 -16.04 -3.07
CA ILE A 94 12.62 -14.96 -3.60
C ILE A 94 13.26 -15.47 -4.88
N ASP A 95 12.92 -14.86 -6.00
CA ASP A 95 13.58 -15.03 -7.29
C ASP A 95 14.72 -14.01 -7.37
N LEU A 96 15.94 -14.50 -7.17
CA LEU A 96 17.13 -13.66 -7.11
C LEU A 96 17.57 -13.18 -8.50
N LYS A 97 17.12 -13.86 -9.57
CA LYS A 97 17.42 -13.49 -10.95
C LYS A 97 16.59 -12.30 -11.39
N ASN A 98 15.30 -12.36 -11.09
CA ASN A 98 14.31 -11.38 -11.54
C ASN A 98 14.01 -10.30 -10.48
N GLY A 99 14.61 -10.40 -9.29
CA GLY A 99 14.40 -9.45 -8.21
C GLY A 99 12.93 -9.44 -7.73
N MET A 100 12.30 -10.62 -7.70
CA MET A 100 10.90 -10.78 -7.31
C MET A 100 10.78 -11.50 -5.98
N VAL A 101 9.85 -11.03 -5.15
CA VAL A 101 9.44 -11.70 -3.92
C VAL A 101 7.98 -12.07 -4.03
N ASN A 102 7.65 -13.33 -3.77
CA ASN A 102 6.28 -13.81 -3.71
C ASN A 102 6.01 -14.44 -2.35
N ALA A 103 4.87 -14.14 -1.76
CA ALA A 103 4.39 -14.78 -0.55
C ALA A 103 2.98 -15.34 -0.76
N LYS A 104 2.71 -16.51 -0.18
CA LYS A 104 1.43 -17.23 -0.34
C LYS A 104 0.86 -17.68 0.99
N GLY A 105 -0.46 -17.66 1.09
CA GLY A 105 -1.16 -17.88 2.35
C GLY A 105 -1.20 -16.59 3.18
N PRO A 106 -1.61 -16.62 4.45
CA PRO A 106 -1.81 -15.40 5.22
C PRO A 106 -0.53 -14.54 5.21
N VAL A 107 -0.61 -13.42 4.50
CA VAL A 107 0.47 -12.45 4.39
C VAL A 107 0.17 -11.32 5.36
N ARG A 108 1.19 -10.95 6.12
CA ARG A 108 1.23 -9.70 6.86
C ARG A 108 2.36 -8.85 6.32
N THR A 109 2.08 -7.61 5.99
CA THR A 109 3.10 -6.60 5.65
C THR A 109 3.02 -5.48 6.65
N LYS A 110 4.17 -5.06 7.19
CA LYS A 110 4.31 -3.90 8.05
C LYS A 110 5.15 -2.87 7.31
N ILE A 111 4.56 -1.69 7.11
CA ILE A 111 5.20 -0.57 6.42
C ILE A 111 5.38 0.61 7.38
N PRO A 112 6.42 1.44 7.20
CA PRO A 112 6.64 2.60 8.04
C PRO A 112 5.44 3.55 8.10
N ALA A 113 5.29 4.19 9.26
CA ALA A 113 4.30 5.21 9.53
C ALA A 113 4.27 6.29 8.43
N GLY A 114 3.07 6.77 8.08
CA GLY A 114 2.93 7.93 7.20
C GLY A 114 3.00 7.64 5.71
N VAL A 115 3.40 6.44 5.28
CA VAL A 115 3.28 6.01 3.87
C VAL A 115 1.81 6.04 3.45
N MET A 116 0.94 5.47 4.28
CA MET A 116 -0.50 5.42 4.05
C MET A 116 -1.23 6.70 4.45
N SER A 117 -0.73 7.40 5.48
CA SER A 117 -1.41 8.60 5.98
C SER A 117 -1.50 9.71 4.92
N LYS A 118 -0.62 9.73 3.90
CA LYS A 118 -0.72 10.68 2.77
C LYS A 118 -2.02 10.58 1.97
N MET A 119 -2.77 9.48 2.08
CA MET A 119 -4.11 9.35 1.49
C MET A 119 -5.21 10.07 2.27
N SER A 120 -4.92 10.50 3.49
CA SER A 120 -5.88 11.19 4.35
C SER A 120 -5.78 12.71 4.17
N PRO A 121 -6.90 13.43 3.98
CA PRO A 121 -6.91 14.88 3.94
C PRO A 121 -6.27 15.49 5.21
N GLY A 122 -5.28 16.37 5.03
CA GLY A 122 -4.62 17.07 6.14
C GLY A 122 -3.43 16.35 6.79
N ALA A 123 -2.91 15.27 6.20
CA ALA A 123 -1.71 14.58 6.69
C ALA A 123 -0.37 15.32 6.47
N SER A 124 -0.38 16.48 5.81
CA SER A 124 0.82 17.17 5.33
C SER A 124 1.70 17.88 6.38
N ASN A 125 1.46 17.69 7.69
CA ASN A 125 2.18 18.42 8.75
C ASN A 125 2.93 17.54 9.78
N LEU A 126 3.15 16.25 9.51
CA LEU A 126 4.03 15.46 10.38
C LEU A 126 5.50 15.76 10.05
N LYS A 127 6.07 16.69 10.82
CA LYS A 127 7.51 16.97 10.85
C LYS A 127 8.23 15.72 11.40
N PRO A 128 9.21 15.13 10.69
CA PRO A 128 10.06 14.10 11.28
C PRO A 128 10.92 14.77 12.36
N GLY A 129 10.65 14.47 13.64
CA GLY A 129 11.48 14.96 14.76
C GLY A 129 10.78 15.77 15.85
N GLY A 130 9.47 15.63 16.06
CA GLY A 130 8.81 16.16 17.27
C GLY A 130 8.81 15.12 18.38
N THR A 131 9.62 15.32 19.43
CA THR A 131 9.63 14.48 20.63
C THR A 131 8.31 14.62 21.39
N GLN A 132 7.35 13.72 21.12
CA GLN A 132 6.29 13.39 22.06
C GLN A 132 6.64 12.06 22.74
N SER A 133 6.88 12.16 24.04
CA SER A 133 7.15 11.05 24.93
C SER A 133 5.90 10.19 25.07
N GLY A 134 6.00 8.92 24.64
CA GLY A 134 5.06 7.84 24.90
C GLY A 134 3.86 7.78 23.95
N LEU A 135 3.94 6.93 22.92
CA LEU A 135 2.92 5.99 22.38
C LEU A 135 3.48 5.40 21.06
N ALA A 136 3.11 4.15 20.77
CA ALA A 136 3.68 3.21 19.80
C ALA A 136 4.26 3.81 18.49
N GLU A 137 5.34 3.21 17.96
CA GLU A 137 5.72 3.40 16.55
C GLU A 137 4.50 3.10 15.66
N GLU A 138 3.92 4.13 15.04
CA GLU A 138 2.66 4.05 14.28
C GLU A 138 2.87 3.40 12.91
N HIS A 139 3.23 2.12 12.86
CA HIS A 139 3.32 1.39 11.59
C HIS A 139 1.93 1.13 11.00
N ALA A 140 1.85 1.03 9.67
CA ALA A 140 0.66 0.49 9.02
C ALA A 140 0.83 -1.01 8.77
N ASP A 141 -0.21 -1.78 9.06
CA ASP A 141 -0.29 -3.20 8.77
C ASP A 141 -1.17 -3.42 7.52
N ILE A 142 -0.74 -4.30 6.63
CA ILE A 142 -1.50 -4.79 5.49
C ILE A 142 -1.63 -6.31 5.64
N LEU A 143 -2.85 -6.82 5.62
CA LEU A 143 -3.14 -8.26 5.60
C LEU A 143 -3.67 -8.65 4.23
N SER A 144 -3.27 -9.80 3.69
CA SER A 144 -3.78 -10.37 2.44
C SER A 144 -3.55 -11.88 2.35
N ASP A 145 -4.07 -12.53 1.31
CA ASP A 145 -3.88 -13.97 1.05
C ASP A 145 -2.65 -14.26 0.17
N ASP A 146 -2.24 -13.29 -0.65
CA ASP A 146 -1.04 -13.36 -1.48
C ASP A 146 -0.35 -12.00 -1.54
N PHE A 147 0.95 -12.02 -1.79
CA PHE A 147 1.74 -10.82 -2.06
C PHE A 147 2.81 -11.04 -3.11
N GLN A 148 3.07 -10.00 -3.90
CA GLN A 148 4.18 -9.95 -4.84
C GLN A 148 4.88 -8.59 -4.78
N PHE A 149 6.20 -8.60 -4.79
CA PHE A 149 7.04 -7.41 -4.95
C PHE A 149 8.02 -7.59 -6.09
N ILE A 150 8.15 -6.57 -6.94
CA ILE A 150 9.10 -6.52 -8.05
C ILE A 150 10.03 -5.34 -7.81
N SER A 151 11.25 -5.62 -7.36
CA SER A 151 12.24 -4.60 -6.96
C SER A 151 12.60 -3.64 -8.08
N GLY A 152 12.78 -4.13 -9.31
CA GLY A 152 13.16 -3.31 -10.46
C GLY A 152 12.14 -2.22 -10.84
N SER A 153 10.87 -2.38 -10.47
CA SER A 153 9.80 -1.40 -10.73
C SER A 153 9.23 -0.77 -9.47
N GLY A 154 9.65 -1.21 -8.28
CA GLY A 154 9.03 -0.81 -7.02
C GLY A 154 7.55 -1.17 -6.90
N LEU A 155 7.09 -2.18 -7.66
CA LEU A 155 5.68 -2.60 -7.68
C LEU A 155 5.41 -3.60 -6.55
N ALA A 156 4.47 -3.28 -5.67
CA ALA A 156 3.95 -4.15 -4.63
C ALA A 156 2.47 -4.47 -4.89
N VAL A 157 2.09 -5.75 -4.81
CA VAL A 157 0.73 -6.22 -5.10
C VAL A 157 0.27 -7.13 -3.98
N TRP A 158 -0.81 -6.76 -3.30
CA TRP A 158 -1.51 -7.59 -2.31
C TRP A 158 -2.82 -8.08 -2.92
N ARG A 159 -3.13 -9.37 -2.76
CA ARG A 159 -4.34 -9.99 -3.32
C ARG A 159 -5.08 -10.85 -2.30
N GLY A 160 -6.40 -10.85 -2.41
CA GLY A 160 -7.31 -11.62 -1.58
C GLY A 160 -7.46 -11.01 -0.19
N ASN A 161 -8.70 -10.71 0.21
CA ASN A 161 -9.06 -10.25 1.55
C ASN A 161 -8.18 -9.10 2.07
N VAL A 162 -7.80 -8.15 1.21
CA VAL A 162 -6.82 -7.13 1.56
C VAL A 162 -7.37 -6.18 2.61
N ARG A 163 -6.62 -5.98 3.69
CA ARG A 163 -6.98 -5.08 4.81
C ARG A 163 -5.78 -4.24 5.22
N VAL A 164 -5.85 -2.94 4.96
CA VAL A 164 -4.90 -1.95 5.45
C VAL A 164 -5.41 -1.37 6.77
N ARG A 165 -4.52 -1.27 7.76
CA ARG A 165 -4.75 -0.60 9.04
C ARG A 165 -3.62 0.38 9.31
N ASP A 166 -3.95 1.66 9.27
CA ASP A 166 -3.13 2.79 9.70
C ASP A 166 -3.97 3.59 10.72
N PRO A 167 -3.36 4.29 11.69
CA PRO A 167 -4.12 5.02 12.72
C PRO A 167 -5.18 5.99 12.19
N LYS A 168 -4.96 6.56 11.00
CA LYS A 168 -5.89 7.51 10.38
C LYS A 168 -6.60 6.97 9.14
N LEU A 169 -6.24 5.78 8.69
CA LEU A 169 -6.74 5.21 7.44
C LEU A 169 -6.94 3.70 7.56
N ALA A 170 -8.12 3.22 7.24
CA ALA A 170 -8.36 1.81 6.97
C ALA A 170 -8.84 1.63 5.53
N VAL A 171 -8.35 0.58 4.86
CA VAL A 171 -8.77 0.23 3.50
C VAL A 171 -9.08 -1.26 3.45
N THR A 172 -10.20 -1.63 2.83
CA THR A 172 -10.49 -3.03 2.48
C THR A 172 -10.78 -3.14 0.99
N CYS A 173 -10.23 -4.16 0.34
CA CYS A 173 -10.44 -4.46 -1.08
C CYS A 173 -9.99 -5.88 -1.42
N GLU A 174 -10.17 -6.34 -2.67
CA GLU A 174 -9.65 -7.65 -3.10
C GLU A 174 -8.26 -7.57 -3.71
N LEU A 175 -7.90 -6.43 -4.29
CA LEU A 175 -6.61 -6.18 -4.91
C LEU A 175 -6.12 -4.80 -4.49
N LEU A 176 -4.88 -4.74 -4.01
CA LEU A 176 -4.19 -3.49 -3.72
C LEU A 176 -2.86 -3.49 -4.44
N THR A 177 -2.58 -2.45 -5.21
CA THR A 177 -1.32 -2.25 -5.90
C THR A 177 -0.69 -0.96 -5.44
N GLY A 178 0.55 -1.00 -4.97
CA GLY A 178 1.36 0.15 -4.61
C GLY A 178 2.55 0.28 -5.54
N THR A 179 2.86 1.51 -5.95
CA THR A 179 4.08 1.83 -6.69
C THR A 179 4.92 2.79 -5.90
N GLN A 180 6.22 2.53 -5.86
CA GLN A 180 7.21 3.33 -5.15
C GLN A 180 8.42 3.57 -6.04
N THR A 181 9.11 4.69 -5.83
CA THR A 181 10.37 4.96 -6.50
C THR A 181 11.39 3.88 -6.13
N PRO A 182 12.03 3.19 -7.10
CA PRO A 182 13.02 2.17 -6.79
C PRO A 182 14.19 2.68 -5.93
N GLU A 183 14.59 3.94 -6.12
CA GLU A 183 15.77 4.52 -5.47
C GLU A 183 15.50 4.96 -4.02
N SER A 184 14.35 5.59 -3.76
CA SER A 184 14.03 6.14 -2.43
C SER A 184 12.93 5.39 -1.69
N GLY A 185 12.27 4.43 -2.34
CA GLY A 185 11.09 3.72 -1.81
C GLY A 185 9.90 4.64 -1.53
N ALA A 186 9.89 5.85 -2.09
CA ALA A 186 8.83 6.81 -1.85
C ALA A 186 7.57 6.40 -2.63
N LEU A 187 6.45 6.28 -1.92
CA LEU A 187 5.16 5.95 -2.51
C LEU A 187 4.75 6.99 -3.58
N GLN A 188 4.46 6.51 -4.78
CA GLN A 188 4.01 7.31 -5.92
C GLN A 188 2.50 7.21 -6.12
N SER A 189 1.97 5.99 -6.12
CA SER A 189 0.53 5.77 -6.28
C SER A 189 0.08 4.49 -5.58
N MET A 190 -1.21 4.43 -5.27
CA MET A 190 -1.87 3.21 -4.82
C MET A 190 -3.21 3.04 -5.51
N VAL A 191 -3.53 1.81 -5.84
CA VAL A 191 -4.75 1.43 -6.53
C VAL A 191 -5.39 0.30 -5.75
N ALA A 192 -6.55 0.57 -5.14
CA ALA A 192 -7.40 -0.44 -4.52
C ALA A 192 -8.53 -0.79 -5.49
N GLU A 193 -8.82 -2.08 -5.66
CA GLU A 193 -9.82 -2.58 -6.60
C GLU A 193 -10.70 -3.65 -5.98
N THR A 194 -11.97 -3.65 -6.40
CA THR A 194 -13.04 -4.55 -6.00
C THR A 194 -13.44 -4.42 -4.53
N ASN A 195 -14.73 -4.17 -4.29
CA ASN A 195 -15.31 -4.02 -2.94
C ASN A 195 -14.56 -2.99 -2.07
N VAL A 196 -14.13 -1.88 -2.69
CA VAL A 196 -13.28 -0.91 -2.02
C VAL A 196 -14.07 -0.17 -0.94
N VAL A 197 -13.57 -0.22 0.29
CA VAL A 197 -14.04 0.60 1.41
C VAL A 197 -12.84 1.30 2.01
N ILE A 198 -12.92 2.62 2.13
CA ILE A 198 -11.91 3.46 2.76
C ILE A 198 -12.55 4.17 3.94
N GLN A 199 -11.92 4.09 5.10
CA GLN A 199 -12.31 4.82 6.30
C GLN A 199 -11.17 5.76 6.69
N ILE A 200 -11.48 7.05 6.77
CA ILE A 200 -10.54 8.10 7.11
C ILE A 200 -10.97 8.68 8.46
N THR A 201 -10.09 8.58 9.46
CA THR A 201 -10.31 9.17 10.78
C THR A 201 -9.93 10.65 10.76
N GLU A 202 -10.90 11.50 11.06
CA GLU A 202 -10.73 12.95 11.22
C GLU A 202 -10.86 13.32 12.70
N THR A 203 -10.43 14.52 13.08
CA THR A 203 -10.54 15.00 14.48
C THR A 203 -11.97 14.94 15.02
N ASN A 204 -12.97 15.15 14.16
CA ASN A 204 -14.37 15.32 14.55
C ASN A 204 -15.29 14.24 13.96
N GLY A 205 -14.75 13.12 13.48
CA GLY A 205 -15.56 12.05 12.90
C GLY A 205 -14.80 11.15 11.96
N MET A 206 -15.54 10.36 11.18
CA MET A 206 -14.99 9.45 10.20
C MET A 206 -15.64 9.73 8.84
N THR A 207 -14.81 9.77 7.80
CA THR A 207 -15.26 9.77 6.42
C THR A 207 -15.15 8.36 5.87
N THR A 208 -16.26 7.80 5.37
CA THR A 208 -16.29 6.50 4.71
C THR A 208 -16.52 6.69 3.22
N ALA A 209 -15.64 6.13 2.40
CA ALA A 209 -15.78 6.09 0.96
C ALA A 209 -15.89 4.65 0.47
N ARG A 210 -16.80 4.40 -0.48
CA ARG A 210 -17.05 3.08 -1.07
C ARG A 210 -17.04 3.19 -2.60
N GLY A 211 -16.53 2.17 -3.27
CA GLY A 211 -16.51 2.10 -4.75
C GLY A 211 -15.94 0.79 -5.27
N ASP A 212 -15.83 0.69 -6.60
CA ASP A 212 -15.20 -0.46 -7.26
C ASP A 212 -13.69 -0.27 -7.37
N LYS A 213 -13.23 0.99 -7.42
CA LYS A 213 -11.82 1.35 -7.52
C LYS A 213 -11.54 2.62 -6.73
N ALA A 214 -10.40 2.67 -6.07
CA ALA A 214 -9.83 3.91 -5.54
C ALA A 214 -8.37 4.07 -6.00
N VAL A 215 -8.04 5.25 -6.50
CA VAL A 215 -6.70 5.58 -6.99
C VAL A 215 -6.17 6.78 -6.21
N TYR A 216 -5.06 6.58 -5.51
CA TYR A 216 -4.28 7.64 -4.90
C TYR A 216 -3.08 8.00 -5.79
N SER A 217 -2.88 9.30 -6.02
CA SER A 217 -1.70 9.88 -6.69
C SER A 217 -0.97 10.79 -5.72
N ALA A 218 0.30 10.50 -5.43
CA ALA A 218 1.15 11.36 -4.62
C ALA A 218 1.56 12.64 -5.36
N GLN A 219 1.67 12.58 -6.70
CA GLN A 219 2.02 13.74 -7.53
C GLN A 219 0.91 14.80 -7.48
N ASP A 220 -0.33 14.37 -7.62
CA ASP A 220 -1.48 15.28 -7.63
C ASP A 220 -2.06 15.51 -6.23
N GLU A 221 -1.64 14.71 -5.26
CA GLU A 221 -2.22 14.61 -3.92
C GLU A 221 -3.75 14.44 -4.00
N THR A 222 -4.19 13.50 -4.84
CA THR A 222 -5.60 13.20 -5.07
C THR A 222 -5.95 11.76 -4.73
N LEU A 223 -7.18 11.56 -4.27
CA LEU A 223 -7.82 10.26 -4.14
C LEU A 223 -9.09 10.25 -4.99
N VAL A 224 -9.12 9.35 -5.97
CA VAL A 224 -10.23 9.21 -6.92
C VAL A 224 -10.96 7.91 -6.65
N LEU A 225 -12.24 7.97 -6.30
CA LEU A 225 -13.13 6.81 -6.26
C LEU A 225 -13.94 6.71 -7.54
N SER A 226 -14.07 5.51 -8.07
CA SER A 226 -14.87 5.21 -9.26
C SER A 226 -15.53 3.84 -9.18
N GLY A 227 -16.53 3.62 -10.03
CA GLY A 227 -17.32 2.39 -10.06
C GLY A 227 -18.78 2.62 -10.46
N LYS A 228 -19.62 1.60 -10.24
CA LYS A 228 -21.04 1.61 -10.56
C LYS A 228 -21.86 2.57 -9.69
N ASP A 229 -21.62 2.57 -8.38
CA ASP A 229 -22.27 3.48 -7.43
C ASP A 229 -21.31 3.94 -6.31
N PRO A 230 -20.23 4.68 -6.64
CA PRO A 230 -19.32 5.19 -5.63
C PRO A 230 -20.04 6.17 -4.71
N MET A 231 -19.75 6.03 -3.42
CA MET A 231 -20.34 6.85 -2.37
C MET A 231 -19.26 7.38 -1.44
N LEU A 232 -19.42 8.62 -1.01
CA LEU A 232 -18.68 9.20 0.11
C LEU A 232 -19.67 9.67 1.17
N GLU A 233 -19.38 9.35 2.42
CA GLU A 233 -20.14 9.79 3.59
C GLU A 233 -19.17 10.37 4.63
N SER A 234 -19.40 11.62 5.01
CA SER A 234 -18.63 12.30 6.06
C SER A 234 -19.50 12.46 7.28
N ALA A 235 -19.14 11.78 8.39
CA ALA A 235 -19.87 11.90 9.64
C ALA A 235 -19.78 13.31 10.25
N SER A 236 -18.63 13.98 10.06
CA SER A 236 -18.38 15.32 10.59
C SER A 236 -19.29 16.38 9.95
N THR A 237 -19.62 16.22 8.67
CA THR A 237 -20.47 17.17 7.92
C THR A 237 -21.88 16.64 7.65
N HIS A 238 -22.17 15.38 8.00
CA HIS A 238 -23.37 14.63 7.60
C HIS A 238 -23.62 14.65 6.07
N LEU A 239 -22.58 14.92 5.28
CA LEU A 239 -22.64 14.93 3.83
C LEU A 239 -22.59 13.49 3.32
N GLN A 240 -23.53 13.15 2.44
CA GLN A 240 -23.44 11.95 1.61
C GLN A 240 -23.41 12.38 0.13
N MET A 241 -22.56 11.76 -0.66
CA MET A 241 -22.42 12.05 -2.09
C MET A 241 -22.28 10.76 -2.90
N TRP A 242 -22.98 10.69 -4.01
CA TRP A 242 -22.91 9.60 -5.00
C TRP A 242 -22.55 10.17 -6.36
N SER A 243 -21.59 9.54 -7.03
CA SER A 243 -21.18 9.88 -8.39
C SER A 243 -20.30 8.78 -8.96
N PRO A 244 -20.37 8.48 -10.27
CA PRO A 244 -19.47 7.52 -10.91
C PRO A 244 -17.97 7.87 -10.74
N TYR A 245 -17.65 9.14 -10.48
CA TYR A 245 -16.30 9.61 -10.21
C TYR A 245 -16.31 10.67 -9.12
N ILE A 246 -15.75 10.33 -7.96
CA ILE A 246 -15.54 11.23 -6.83
C ILE A 246 -14.05 11.50 -6.70
N THR A 247 -13.64 12.77 -6.70
CA THR A 247 -12.25 13.18 -6.54
C THR A 247 -12.08 14.02 -5.29
N MET A 248 -11.28 13.52 -4.36
CA MET A 248 -10.80 14.26 -3.21
C MET A 248 -9.42 14.83 -3.51
N GLY A 249 -9.28 16.16 -3.44
CA GLY A 249 -7.99 16.83 -3.42
C GLY A 249 -7.50 16.93 -1.98
N LEU A 250 -6.49 16.16 -1.61
CA LEU A 250 -6.05 15.98 -0.23
C LEU A 250 -5.33 17.22 0.32
N LYS A 251 -4.57 17.92 -0.54
CA LYS A 251 -3.90 19.18 -0.20
C LYS A 251 -4.86 20.36 -0.07
N LYS A 252 -5.72 20.52 -1.08
CA LYS A 252 -6.68 21.65 -1.17
C LYS A 252 -7.96 21.40 -0.36
N LYS A 253 -8.12 20.19 0.20
CA LYS A 253 -9.34 19.72 0.89
C LYS A 253 -10.59 19.94 0.04
N THR A 254 -10.49 19.68 -1.26
CA THR A 254 -11.59 19.86 -2.21
C THR A 254 -12.28 18.53 -2.48
N LEU A 255 -13.59 18.57 -2.69
CA LEU A 255 -14.37 17.42 -3.09
C LEU A 255 -15.08 17.75 -4.42
N ASN A 256 -14.76 17.00 -5.47
CA ASN A 256 -15.34 17.15 -6.80
C ASN A 256 -16.04 15.85 -7.23
N ALA A 257 -17.08 15.96 -8.03
CA ALA A 257 -17.81 14.81 -8.55
C ALA A 257 -18.21 15.03 -10.02
N LYS A 258 -18.24 13.96 -10.83
CA LYS A 258 -18.72 14.03 -12.22
C LYS A 258 -20.21 13.66 -12.32
N PRO A 259 -20.99 14.33 -13.18
CA PRO A 259 -22.38 13.94 -13.41
C PRO A 259 -22.54 12.47 -13.84
N PRO A 260 -23.66 11.82 -13.47
CA PRO A 260 -24.69 12.31 -12.55
C PRO A 260 -24.19 12.39 -11.10
N VAL A 261 -24.56 13.45 -10.39
CA VAL A 261 -24.21 13.66 -8.97
C VAL A 261 -25.48 13.70 -8.14
N ARG A 262 -25.51 12.92 -7.06
CA ARG A 262 -26.52 13.04 -6.00
C ARG A 262 -25.82 13.42 -4.71
N THR A 263 -26.38 14.37 -3.97
CA THR A 263 -25.92 14.72 -2.64
C THR A 263 -27.07 14.69 -1.65
N ARG A 264 -26.76 14.32 -0.41
CA ARG A 264 -27.62 14.52 0.74
C ARG A 264 -26.84 15.37 1.73
N ILE A 265 -27.41 16.52 2.05
CA ILE A 265 -26.81 17.52 2.92
C ILE A 265 -27.75 17.65 4.13
N PRO A 266 -27.23 17.80 5.36
CA PRO A 266 -28.08 17.95 6.52
C PRO A 266 -28.97 19.21 6.44
N PRO A 267 -30.16 19.18 7.06
CA PRO A 267 -31.01 20.36 7.18
C PRO A 267 -30.24 21.55 7.79
N GLY A 268 -30.44 22.75 7.24
CA GLY A 268 -29.80 23.98 7.73
C GLY A 268 -28.40 24.27 7.17
N ALA A 269 -27.78 23.35 6.43
CA ALA A 269 -26.48 23.59 5.79
C ALA A 269 -26.51 24.66 4.68
N PHE A 270 -27.70 24.92 4.11
CA PHE A 270 -27.92 26.00 3.14
C PHE A 270 -28.18 27.36 3.82
N GLY A 271 -28.07 27.45 5.15
CA GLY A 271 -28.59 28.57 5.93
C GLY A 271 -30.11 28.51 6.05
N GLN A 272 -30.67 29.08 7.12
CA GLN A 272 -32.08 29.42 7.10
C GLN A 272 -32.27 30.46 5.98
N PRO A 273 -33.24 30.31 5.06
CA PRO A 273 -33.67 31.46 4.29
C PRO A 273 -34.11 32.50 5.33
N GLY A 274 -33.35 33.57 5.47
CA GLY A 274 -33.77 34.68 6.31
C GLY A 274 -35.18 35.09 5.89
N GLU A 275 -35.99 35.57 6.83
CA GLU A 275 -37.39 35.99 6.60
C GLU A 275 -37.59 37.06 5.49
N GLY A 276 -36.53 37.50 4.83
CA GLY A 276 -36.59 38.10 3.50
C GLY A 276 -36.65 37.01 2.43
N GLY A 277 -37.86 36.56 2.09
CA GLY A 277 -38.08 35.71 0.91
C GLY A 277 -37.40 36.27 -0.35
N PHE A 278 -37.19 35.41 -1.36
CA PHE A 278 -36.71 35.80 -2.69
C PHE A 278 -37.63 36.87 -3.28
N ASN A 279 -37.36 38.13 -2.96
CA ASN A 279 -38.08 39.28 -3.49
C ASN A 279 -37.46 39.59 -4.85
N LEU A 280 -37.86 38.82 -5.86
CA LEU A 280 -37.72 39.23 -7.25
C LEU A 280 -38.59 40.47 -7.45
N LYS A 281 -38.07 41.65 -7.09
CA LYS A 281 -38.65 42.91 -7.56
C LYS A 281 -38.56 42.91 -9.09
N PRO A 282 -39.68 43.02 -9.84
CA PRO A 282 -39.64 43.39 -11.24
C PRO A 282 -39.31 44.89 -11.27
N GLY A 283 -38.04 45.23 -11.48
CA GLY A 283 -37.53 46.60 -11.41
C GLY A 283 -37.01 47.08 -12.76
N GLY A 284 -37.91 47.35 -13.70
CA GLY A 284 -37.58 48.08 -14.93
C GLY A 284 -38.86 48.52 -15.64
N PRO A 285 -39.13 49.82 -15.81
CA PRO A 285 -40.23 50.27 -16.65
C PRO A 285 -39.95 49.89 -18.13
N PRO A 286 -40.99 49.60 -18.92
CA PRO A 286 -40.83 49.24 -20.33
C PRO A 286 -40.23 50.41 -21.12
N PRO A 287 -39.41 50.15 -22.15
CA PRO A 287 -38.83 51.19 -22.99
C PRO A 287 -39.94 51.93 -23.75
N GLU A 288 -39.91 53.26 -23.71
CA GLU A 288 -40.76 54.12 -24.54
C GLU A 288 -40.47 53.87 -26.03
N GLU A 289 -41.51 53.55 -26.79
CA GLU A 289 -41.46 53.48 -28.25
C GLU A 289 -41.23 54.88 -28.86
N PRO A 290 -40.51 54.97 -29.99
CA PRO A 290 -40.26 56.25 -30.65
C PRO A 290 -41.53 56.78 -31.32
N ARG A 291 -41.91 58.01 -30.97
CA ARG A 291 -42.98 58.74 -31.69
C ARG A 291 -42.52 59.03 -33.12
N LYS A 292 -43.43 58.75 -34.06
CA LYS A 292 -43.37 59.14 -35.49
C LYS A 292 -43.36 60.65 -35.65
#